data_AF-A0A835IV46-F1
#
_entry.id   AF-A0A835IV46-F1
#
_cell.length_a   1.000
_cell.length_b   1.000
_cell.length_c   1.000
_cell.angle_alpha   90.00
_cell.angle_beta   90.00
_cell.angle_gamma   90.00
#
_symmetry.space_group_name_H-M   'P 1'
#
loop_
_entity.id
_entity.type
_entity.pdbx_description
1 polymer ?
#
loop_
_entity_poly.entity_id
_entity_poly.type
_entity_poly.pdbx_seq_one_letter_code
_entity_poly.pdbx_strand_id
1 'polypeptide(L)'
;MINKTYVCIFYVLAAEALALPLLNPYLQKNASFSHGVNFAVAGSTSLSKSVLLQNRIVQPATNSSLSVQFNWFKNHLQTLCSFKTECAHILKNALFMVGEIGGNDFNYAFLQRKTLDEARSLVPHVVHQVVDIADVSISNHLVKLT
;
A
#
# COMPACT_ATOMS: atom_id res chain seq x y z
N MET A 1 -5.63 10.06 27.97
CA MET A 1 -6.38 9.87 26.71
C MET A 1 -5.37 9.56 25.62
N ILE A 2 -5.26 8.31 25.20
CA ILE A 2 -4.26 7.90 24.20
C ILE A 2 -4.81 8.34 22.84
N ASN A 3 -4.10 9.25 22.17
CA ASN A 3 -4.42 9.72 20.83
C ASN A 3 -4.51 8.51 19.89
N LYS A 4 -5.67 8.35 19.26
CA LYS A 4 -5.92 7.29 18.27
C LYS A 4 -4.98 7.48 17.10
N THR A 5 -3.89 6.71 17.06
CA THR A 5 -2.97 6.67 15.93
C THR A 5 -3.57 5.73 14.90
N TYR A 6 -4.03 6.25 13.78
CA TYR A 6 -4.57 5.41 12.70
C TYR A 6 -3.40 4.90 11.85
N VAL A 7 -3.06 3.62 11.96
CA VAL A 7 -1.91 3.07 11.24
C VAL A 7 -2.38 2.36 9.97
N CYS A 8 -1.84 2.74 8.81
CA CYS A 8 -2.05 2.04 7.54
C CYS A 8 -0.73 1.38 7.13
N ILE A 9 -0.69 0.06 7.25
CA ILE A 9 0.52 -0.73 7.04
C ILE A 9 0.42 -1.47 5.71
N PHE A 10 1.50 -1.38 4.93
CA PHE A 10 1.74 -2.20 3.74
C PHE A 10 2.75 -3.36 3.99
N TYR A 11 3.20 -3.59 5.24
CA TYR A 11 4.01 -4.77 5.62
C TYR A 11 3.99 -5.18 7.12
N VAL A 12 3.90 -6.48 7.41
CA VAL A 12 3.64 -7.07 8.75
C VAL A 12 4.79 -6.92 9.77
N LEU A 13 6.07 -6.85 9.36
CA LEU A 13 7.19 -6.92 10.33
C LEU A 13 7.48 -5.63 11.12
N ALA A 14 6.86 -4.49 10.79
CA ALA A 14 7.19 -3.22 11.45
C ALA A 14 6.46 -2.99 12.78
N ALA A 15 5.32 -3.67 13.01
CA ALA A 15 4.45 -3.35 14.13
C ALA A 15 5.11 -3.63 15.50
N GLU A 16 5.74 -4.79 15.67
CA GLU A 16 6.40 -5.16 16.93
C GLU A 16 7.60 -4.27 17.25
N ALA A 17 8.42 -3.94 16.26
CA ALA A 17 9.57 -3.06 16.42
C ALA A 17 9.18 -1.63 16.83
N LEU A 18 7.98 -1.19 16.45
CA LEU A 18 7.44 0.13 16.77
C LEU A 18 6.47 0.11 17.98
N ALA A 19 6.34 -1.04 18.66
CA ALA A 19 5.37 -1.27 19.74
C ALA A 19 3.93 -0.89 19.35
N LEU A 20 3.57 -1.07 18.07
CA LEU A 20 2.24 -0.83 17.53
C LEU A 20 1.41 -2.12 17.59
N PRO A 21 0.08 -2.02 17.76
CA PRO A 21 -0.80 -3.19 17.70
C PRO A 21 -0.74 -3.85 16.32
N LEU A 22 -0.82 -5.18 16.29
CA LEU A 22 -1.01 -5.91 15.05
C LEU A 22 -2.35 -5.51 14.42
N LEU A 23 -2.32 -5.16 13.14
CA LEU A 23 -3.48 -4.67 12.42
C LEU A 23 -4.19 -5.80 11.68
N ASN A 24 -5.52 -5.77 11.71
CA ASN A 24 -6.32 -6.70 10.93
C ASN A 24 -6.17 -6.44 9.42
N PRO A 25 -6.11 -7.48 8.58
CA PRO A 25 -6.15 -7.34 7.12
C PRO A 25 -7.46 -6.72 6.65
N TYR A 26 -7.39 -5.80 5.68
CA TYR A 26 -8.56 -5.10 5.12
C TYR A 26 -9.63 -6.06 4.57
N LEU A 27 -9.19 -7.17 3.95
CA LEU A 27 -10.10 -8.17 3.36
C LEU A 27 -10.70 -9.13 4.40
N GLN A 28 -10.32 -9.03 5.67
CA GLN A 28 -10.91 -9.84 6.72
C GLN A 28 -12.33 -9.37 7.03
N LYS A 29 -13.31 -10.26 6.81
CA LYS A 29 -14.71 -10.00 7.12
C LYS A 29 -14.91 -9.83 8.63
N ASN A 30 -15.75 -8.87 9.01
CA ASN A 30 -16.15 -8.60 10.40
C ASN A 30 -14.98 -8.25 11.36
N ALA A 31 -13.84 -7.80 10.84
CA ALA A 31 -12.73 -7.33 11.67
C ALA A 31 -12.99 -5.92 12.22
N SER A 32 -12.41 -5.62 13.38
CA SER A 32 -12.37 -4.25 13.90
C SER A 32 -11.16 -3.50 13.31
N PHE A 33 -11.42 -2.32 12.74
CA PHE A 33 -10.39 -1.41 12.24
C PHE A 33 -10.22 -0.17 13.15
N SER A 34 -10.58 -0.30 14.43
CA SER A 34 -10.55 0.81 15.40
C SER A 34 -9.16 1.39 15.66
N HIS A 35 -8.10 0.60 15.44
CA HIS A 35 -6.70 0.95 15.69
C HIS A 35 -5.84 1.00 14.41
N GLY A 36 -6.48 0.98 13.24
CA GLY A 36 -5.80 0.90 11.95
C GLY A 36 -6.16 -0.37 11.18
N VAL A 37 -5.56 -0.51 10.00
CA VAL A 37 -5.87 -1.55 9.03
C VAL A 37 -4.64 -1.87 8.18
N ASN A 38 -4.47 -3.14 7.84
CA ASN A 38 -3.39 -3.63 6.98
C ASN A 38 -3.92 -3.91 5.56
N PHE A 39 -3.40 -3.21 4.56
CA PHE A 39 -3.79 -3.40 3.16
C PHE A 39 -2.83 -4.33 2.39
N ALA A 40 -1.73 -4.75 3.02
CA ALA A 40 -0.71 -5.57 2.42
C ALA A 40 -1.25 -6.93 1.97
N VAL A 41 -0.80 -7.37 0.80
CA VAL A 41 -1.06 -8.71 0.28
C VAL A 41 0.26 -9.34 -0.13
N ALA A 42 0.52 -10.56 0.35
CA ALA A 42 1.70 -11.30 -0.01
C ALA A 42 1.71 -11.60 -1.53
N GLY A 43 2.87 -11.43 -2.17
CA GLY A 43 3.02 -11.60 -3.62
C GLY A 43 2.57 -10.41 -4.46
N SER A 44 2.10 -9.32 -3.84
CA SER A 44 1.75 -8.09 -4.56
C SER A 44 2.97 -7.36 -5.09
N THR A 45 2.74 -6.64 -6.19
CA THR A 45 3.73 -5.86 -6.93
C THR A 45 3.45 -4.38 -6.83
N SER A 46 4.48 -3.56 -7.01
CA SER A 46 4.33 -2.10 -7.14
C SER A 46 3.58 -1.78 -8.42
N LEU A 47 4.05 -2.33 -9.55
CA LEU A 47 3.43 -2.18 -10.85
C LEU A 47 2.15 -3.02 -10.94
N SER A 48 1.22 -2.59 -11.78
CA SER A 48 0.04 -3.38 -12.07
C SER A 48 0.42 -4.63 -12.88
N LYS A 49 -0.43 -5.65 -12.78
CA LYS A 49 -0.29 -6.88 -13.58
C LYS A 49 -0.27 -6.59 -15.08
N SER A 50 -1.02 -5.60 -15.56
CA SER A 50 -1.03 -5.21 -16.97
C SER A 50 0.31 -4.62 -17.42
N VAL A 51 0.94 -3.77 -16.60
CA VAL A 51 2.25 -3.19 -16.90
C VAL A 51 3.34 -4.27 -16.88
N LEU A 52 3.29 -5.22 -15.94
CA LEU A 52 4.22 -6.35 -15.92
C LEU A 52 4.06 -7.24 -17.17
N LEU A 53 2.82 -7.52 -17.58
CA LEU A 53 2.54 -8.29 -18.80
C LEU A 53 3.08 -7.60 -20.06
N GLN A 54 3.02 -6.26 -20.16
CA GLN A 54 3.63 -5.52 -21.26
C GLN A 54 5.16 -5.71 -21.33
N ASN A 55 5.80 -5.91 -20.18
CA ASN A 55 7.23 -6.24 -20.06
C ASN A 55 7.51 -7.76 -20.20
N ARG A 56 6.50 -8.54 -20.58
CA ARG A 56 6.54 -10.02 -20.68
C ARG A 56 6.87 -10.68 -19.35
N ILE A 57 6.31 -10.17 -18.25
CA ILE A 57 6.44 -10.70 -16.91
C ILE A 57 5.04 -11.09 -16.42
N VAL A 58 4.84 -12.37 -16.13
CA VAL A 58 3.57 -12.88 -15.59
C VAL A 58 3.62 -12.85 -14.07
N GLN A 59 2.65 -12.17 -13.46
CA GLN A 59 2.36 -12.24 -12.04
C GLN A 59 1.16 -13.18 -11.84
N PRO A 60 1.31 -14.36 -11.18
CA PRO A 60 0.19 -15.27 -10.96
C PRO A 60 -0.45 -15.16 -9.56
N ALA A 61 0.25 -14.62 -8.55
CA ALA A 61 -0.17 -14.79 -7.16
C ALA A 61 -1.39 -13.93 -6.76
N THR A 62 -1.59 -12.75 -7.35
CA THR A 62 -2.65 -11.82 -6.92
C THR A 62 -2.88 -10.68 -7.91
N ASN A 63 -4.08 -10.11 -7.92
CA ASN A 63 -4.37 -8.87 -8.66
C ASN A 63 -4.23 -7.61 -7.77
N SER A 64 -3.76 -7.74 -6.54
CA SER A 64 -3.71 -6.68 -5.54
C SER A 64 -2.43 -5.83 -5.64
N SER A 65 -2.15 -5.24 -6.80
CA SER A 65 -1.01 -4.31 -6.95
C SER A 65 -1.08 -3.13 -5.96
N LEU A 66 0.01 -2.40 -5.81
CA LEU A 66 0.07 -1.23 -4.91
C LEU A 66 -1.08 -0.24 -5.18
N SER A 67 -1.40 0.01 -6.45
CA SER A 67 -2.54 0.86 -6.84
C SER A 67 -3.90 0.33 -6.36
N VAL A 68 -4.10 -0.99 -6.36
CA VAL A 68 -5.32 -1.63 -5.86
C VAL A 68 -5.41 -1.52 -4.34
N GLN A 69 -4.31 -1.79 -3.64
CA GLN A 69 -4.24 -1.62 -2.19
C GLN A 69 -4.44 -0.15 -1.76
N PHE A 70 -3.90 0.79 -2.51
CA PHE A 70 -4.13 2.22 -2.30
C PHE A 70 -5.60 2.61 -2.56
N ASN A 71 -6.27 1.98 -3.54
CA ASN A 71 -7.69 2.21 -3.75
C ASN A 71 -8.55 1.68 -2.59
N TRP A 72 -8.21 0.52 -2.02
CA TRP A 72 -8.84 0.04 -0.80
C TRP A 72 -8.66 1.00 0.36
N PHE A 73 -7.47 1.58 0.51
CA PHE A 73 -7.20 2.61 1.50
C PHE A 73 -8.11 3.84 1.31
N LYS A 74 -8.23 4.38 0.08
CA LYS A 74 -9.15 5.49 -0.20
C LYS A 74 -10.60 5.14 0.16
N ASN A 75 -11.06 3.95 -0.24
CA ASN A 75 -12.41 3.50 0.09
C ASN A 75 -12.61 3.38 1.61
N HIS A 76 -11.59 2.91 2.33
CA HIS A 76 -11.63 2.81 3.79
C HIS A 76 -11.66 4.19 4.45
N LEU A 77 -10.90 5.17 3.96
CA LEU A 77 -11.00 6.54 4.47
C LEU A 77 -12.41 7.11 4.34
N GLN A 78 -13.09 6.85 3.22
CA GLN A 78 -14.47 7.30 3.00
C GLN A 78 -15.49 6.67 3.96
N THR A 79 -15.18 5.53 4.60
CA THR A 79 -16.05 4.95 5.63
C THR A 79 -15.75 5.48 7.03
N LEU A 80 -14.57 6.08 7.24
CA LEU A 80 -14.14 6.61 8.54
C LEU A 80 -14.56 8.06 8.76
N CYS A 81 -14.73 8.83 7.69
CA CYS A 81 -15.08 10.23 7.76
C CYS A 81 -15.93 10.66 6.56
N SER A 82 -16.90 11.54 6.81
CA SER A 82 -17.79 12.08 5.75
C SER A 82 -17.42 13.51 5.35
N PHE A 83 -16.67 14.22 6.19
CA PHE A 83 -16.33 15.63 5.98
C PHE A 83 -14.82 15.85 6.04
N LYS A 84 -14.32 16.80 5.22
CA LYS A 84 -12.89 17.14 5.16
C LYS A 84 -12.26 17.44 6.51
N THR A 85 -12.98 18.13 7.39
CA THR A 85 -12.50 18.47 8.74
C THR A 85 -12.36 17.25 9.64
N GLU A 86 -13.28 16.29 9.53
CA GLU A 86 -13.25 15.02 10.24
C GLU A 86 -12.09 14.15 9.74
N CYS A 87 -11.95 14.04 8.41
CA CYS A 87 -10.83 13.33 7.79
C CYS A 87 -9.49 13.95 8.20
N ALA A 88 -9.34 15.27 8.12
CA ALA A 88 -8.12 15.95 8.54
C ALA A 88 -7.77 15.69 10.01
N HIS A 89 -8.77 15.62 10.90
CA HIS A 89 -8.55 15.32 12.31
C HIS A 89 -8.05 13.86 12.51
N ILE A 90 -8.61 12.90 11.79
CA ILE A 90 -8.16 11.49 11.83
C ILE A 90 -6.74 11.36 11.26
N LEU A 91 -6.52 11.94 10.07
CA LEU A 91 -5.26 11.83 9.34
C LEU A 91 -4.10 12.56 10.04
N LYS A 92 -4.38 13.64 10.80
CA LYS A 92 -3.37 14.42 11.53
C LYS A 92 -2.54 13.56 12.52
N ASN A 93 -3.15 12.54 13.11
CA ASN A 93 -2.49 11.64 14.05
C ASN A 93 -2.23 10.25 13.43
N ALA A 94 -2.43 10.09 12.12
CA ALA A 94 -2.26 8.82 11.45
C ALA A 94 -0.79 8.57 11.07
N LEU A 95 -0.41 7.31 11.06
CA LEU A 95 0.87 6.83 10.53
C LEU A 95 0.61 6.06 9.24
N PHE A 96 1.17 6.56 8.13
CA PHE A 96 1.14 5.89 6.84
C PHE A 96 2.47 5.19 6.59
N MET A 97 2.44 3.90 6.33
CA MET A 97 3.63 3.11 6.06
C MET A 97 3.50 2.38 4.73
N VAL A 98 3.98 3.02 3.65
CA VAL A 98 3.99 2.47 2.28
C VAL A 98 5.33 1.79 2.03
N GLY A 99 5.36 0.46 2.04
CA GLY A 99 6.55 -0.35 1.79
C GLY A 99 6.66 -1.58 2.69
N GLU A 100 7.58 -2.51 2.42
CA GLU A 100 8.45 -2.58 1.24
C GLU A 100 7.71 -3.27 0.08
N ILE A 101 7.40 -2.52 -0.98
CA ILE A 101 6.72 -3.04 -2.19
C ILE A 101 7.55 -2.73 -3.42
N GLY A 102 7.62 -3.66 -4.36
CA GLY A 102 8.52 -3.59 -5.52
C GLY A 102 9.41 -4.82 -5.65
N GLY A 103 9.78 -5.48 -4.54
CA GLY A 103 10.63 -6.68 -4.58
C GLY A 103 10.03 -7.82 -5.43
N ASN A 104 8.71 -7.99 -5.40
CA ASN A 104 8.02 -8.98 -6.20
C ASN A 104 8.08 -8.68 -7.72
N ASP A 105 8.09 -7.41 -8.12
CA ASP A 105 8.23 -7.01 -9.52
C ASP A 105 9.52 -7.59 -10.13
N PHE A 106 10.61 -7.52 -9.37
CA PHE A 106 11.91 -8.09 -9.76
C PHE A 106 11.96 -9.61 -9.58
N ASN A 107 11.41 -10.15 -8.48
CA ASN A 107 11.40 -11.61 -8.27
C ASN A 107 10.65 -12.32 -9.39
N TYR A 108 9.49 -11.82 -9.81
CA TYR A 108 8.76 -12.41 -10.94
C TYR A 108 9.54 -12.29 -12.26
N ALA A 109 10.25 -11.18 -12.48
CA ALA A 109 11.13 -11.02 -13.63
C ALA A 109 12.25 -12.08 -13.64
N PHE A 110 12.98 -12.22 -12.53
CA PHE A 110 14.12 -13.15 -12.44
C PHE A 110 13.70 -14.62 -12.48
N LEU A 111 12.58 -14.99 -11.84
CA LEU A 111 12.02 -16.34 -11.95
C LEU A 111 11.66 -16.71 -13.39
N GLN A 112 11.36 -15.71 -14.22
CA GLN A 112 11.07 -15.86 -15.66
C GLN A 112 12.30 -15.62 -16.54
N ARG A 113 13.51 -15.70 -15.96
CA ARG A 113 14.81 -15.60 -16.66
C ARG A 113 15.03 -14.28 -17.38
N LYS A 114 14.42 -13.19 -16.91
CA LYS A 114 14.78 -11.84 -17.36
C LYS A 114 16.23 -11.54 -17.02
N THR A 115 16.90 -10.87 -17.93
CA THR A 115 18.27 -10.40 -17.73
C THR A 115 18.31 -9.30 -16.66
N LEU A 116 19.51 -9.04 -16.12
CA LEU A 116 19.71 -7.93 -15.18
C LEU A 116 19.32 -6.59 -15.81
N ASP A 117 19.59 -6.37 -17.09
CA ASP A 117 19.26 -5.13 -17.77
C ASP A 117 17.74 -4.98 -17.99
N GLU A 118 17.05 -6.06 -18.35
CA GLU A 118 15.58 -6.07 -18.39
C GLU A 118 14.98 -5.78 -17.01
N ALA A 119 15.48 -6.39 -15.95
CA ALA A 119 15.02 -6.13 -14.59
C ALA A 119 15.34 -4.68 -14.17
N ARG A 120 16.54 -4.17 -14.47
CA ARG A 120 16.96 -2.79 -14.17
C ARG A 120 16.07 -1.76 -14.88
N SER A 121 15.56 -2.06 -16.07
CA SER A 121 14.63 -1.18 -16.79
C SER A 121 13.31 -0.92 -16.03
N LEU A 122 12.93 -1.81 -15.11
CA LEU A 122 11.73 -1.66 -14.28
C LEU A 122 11.93 -0.69 -13.11
N VAL A 123 13.17 -0.49 -12.65
CA VAL A 123 13.50 0.33 -11.47
C VAL A 123 12.84 1.71 -11.47
N PRO A 124 12.98 2.55 -12.52
CA PRO A 124 12.35 3.87 -12.51
C PRO A 124 10.83 3.79 -12.39
N HIS A 125 10.19 2.80 -13.02
CA HIS A 125 8.74 2.62 -12.96
C HIS A 125 8.27 2.19 -11.56
N VAL A 126 8.97 1.23 -10.96
CA VAL A 126 8.67 0.73 -9.61
C VAL A 126 8.83 1.86 -8.58
N VAL A 127 9.94 2.60 -8.65
CA VAL A 127 10.24 3.72 -7.72
C VAL A 127 9.22 4.83 -7.89
N HIS A 128 8.94 5.26 -9.12
CA HIS A 128 7.96 6.32 -9.39
C HIS A 128 6.58 5.95 -8.83
N GLN A 129 6.13 4.72 -9.04
CA GLN A 129 4.83 4.26 -8.55
C GLN A 129 4.74 4.27 -7.01
N VAL A 130 5.82 3.92 -6.31
CA VAL A 130 5.89 3.96 -4.84
C VAL A 130 5.89 5.40 -4.34
N VAL A 131 6.73 6.25 -4.94
CA VAL A 131 6.85 7.68 -4.58
C VAL A 131 5.53 8.40 -4.79
N ASP A 132 4.87 8.23 -5.94
CA ASP A 132 3.57 8.85 -6.23
C ASP A 132 2.53 8.54 -5.14
N ILE A 133 2.45 7.27 -4.74
CA ILE A 133 1.46 6.83 -3.74
C ILE A 133 1.84 7.32 -2.35
N ALA A 134 3.13 7.32 -1.99
CA ALA A 134 3.60 7.89 -0.74
C ALA A 134 3.31 9.41 -0.67
N ASP A 135 3.60 10.14 -1.74
CA ASP A 135 3.37 11.60 -1.83
C ASP A 135 1.89 11.94 -1.72
N VAL A 136 1.01 11.21 -2.42
CA VAL A 136 -0.44 11.38 -2.25
C VAL A 136 -0.82 11.08 -0.80
N SER A 137 -0.26 10.03 -0.20
CA SER A 137 -0.61 9.60 1.17
C SER A 137 -0.19 10.58 2.27
N ILE A 138 0.88 11.36 2.05
CA ILE A 138 1.43 12.29 3.04
C ILE A 138 0.91 13.72 2.81
N SER A 139 0.49 14.05 1.61
CA SER A 139 0.04 15.40 1.27
C SER A 139 -1.42 15.65 1.65
N ASN A 140 -1.77 16.94 1.81
CA ASN A 140 -3.16 17.42 1.93
C ASN A 140 -4.06 17.03 0.74
N HIS A 141 -3.52 16.33 -0.26
CA HIS A 141 -4.27 15.80 -1.39
C HIS A 141 -5.28 14.72 -0.95
N LEU A 142 -4.96 13.89 0.06
CA LEU A 142 -5.95 12.93 0.59
C LEU A 142 -7.20 13.63 1.12
N VAL A 143 -7.04 14.73 1.86
CA VAL A 143 -8.16 15.53 2.40
C VAL A 143 -8.98 16.18 1.28
N LYS A 144 -8.40 16.39 0.08
CA LYS A 144 -9.14 16.89 -1.08
C LYS A 144 -9.93 15.79 -1.80
N LEU A 145 -9.50 14.54 -1.71
CA LEU A 145 -10.09 13.36 -2.36
C LEU A 145 -11.23 12.73 -1.55
N THR A 146 -11.35 13.10 -0.27
CA THR A 146 -12.46 12.83 0.64
C THR A 146 -13.42 14.01 0.68
#